data_AF-A0A392PBV5-F1
#
_entry.id   AF-A0A392PBV5-F1
#
_cell.length_a   1.000
_cell.length_b   1.000
_cell.length_c   1.000
_cell.angle_alpha   90.00
_cell.angle_beta   90.00
_cell.angle_gamma   90.00
#
_symmetry.space_group_name_H-M   'P 1'
#
loop_
_entity.id
_entity.type
_entity.pdbx_description
1 polymer ?
#
loop_
_entity_poly.entity_id
_entity_poly.type
_entity_poly.pdbx_seq_one_letter_code
_entity_poly.pdbx_strand_id
1 'polypeptide(L)'
;MLVFLYVGFQFYNLVKLLSTPATAPAVFGGGLLGYVMYDCTHYYLHHGQPKTEVPRNLKKYHLNHHFRIQDKGFGITSSLWDKVFGTLPSSKADAK
;
A
#
# COMPACT_ATOMS: atom_id res chain seq x y z
N MET A 1 17.45 -3.83 4.70
CA MET A 1 18.15 -3.74 3.39
C MET A 1 18.25 -5.09 2.67
N LEU A 2 18.77 -6.15 3.31
CA LEU A 2 18.92 -7.46 2.66
C LEU A 2 17.59 -8.11 2.20
N VAL A 3 16.55 -8.04 3.02
CA VAL A 3 15.20 -8.56 2.67
C VAL A 3 14.63 -7.85 1.45
N PHE A 4 14.81 -6.53 1.37
CA PHE A 4 14.33 -5.72 0.25
C PHE A 4 15.02 -6.12 -1.07
N LEU A 5 16.34 -6.27 -1.05
CA LEU A 5 17.10 -6.71 -2.22
C LEU A 5 16.72 -8.13 -2.65
N TYR A 6 16.51 -9.02 -1.67
CA TYR A 6 16.08 -10.39 -1.94
C TYR A 6 14.71 -10.45 -2.61
N VAL A 7 13.70 -9.81 -2.03
CA VAL A 7 12.33 -9.77 -2.59
C VAL A 7 12.31 -9.05 -3.95
N GLY A 8 13.04 -7.94 -4.07
CA GLY A 8 13.15 -7.18 -5.31
C GLY A 8 13.76 -8.01 -6.46
N PHE A 9 14.79 -8.82 -6.17
CA PHE A 9 15.38 -9.73 -7.16
C PHE A 9 14.38 -10.79 -7.64
N GLN A 10 13.63 -11.41 -6.72
CA GLN A 10 12.60 -12.39 -7.11
C GLN A 10 11.50 -11.74 -7.95
N PHE A 11 11.06 -10.54 -7.58
CA PHE A 11 10.05 -9.80 -8.32
C PHE A 11 10.53 -9.41 -9.73
N TYR A 12 11.78 -8.97 -9.87
CA TYR A 12 12.37 -8.68 -11.18
C TYR A 12 12.41 -9.91 -12.10
N ASN A 13 12.72 -11.09 -11.56
CA ASN A 13 12.69 -12.33 -12.33
C ASN A 13 11.27 -12.69 -12.78
N LEU A 14 10.27 -12.48 -11.92
CA LEU A 14 8.86 -12.66 -12.29
C LEU A 14 8.42 -11.68 -13.40
N VAL A 15 8.82 -10.41 -13.31
CA VAL A 15 8.51 -9.42 -14.36
C VAL A 15 9.13 -9.81 -15.70
N LYS A 16 10.38 -10.28 -15.71
CA LYS A 16 11.02 -10.80 -16.93
C LYS A 16 10.31 -12.03 -17.52
N LEU A 17 9.70 -12.87 -16.68
CA LEU A 17 8.94 -14.04 -17.13
C LEU A 17 7.62 -13.63 -17.81
N LEU A 18 6.97 -12.57 -17.31
CA LEU A 18 5.63 -12.14 -17.74
C LEU A 18 5.63 -11.03 -18.79
N SER A 19 6.78 -10.39 -19.05
CA SER A 19 6.91 -9.22 -19.94
C SER A 19 7.97 -9.45 -21.01
N THR A 20 7.92 -8.69 -22.11
CA THR A 20 9.00 -8.72 -23.11
C THR A 20 10.24 -8.00 -22.57
N PRO A 21 11.44 -8.30 -23.09
CA PRO A 21 12.66 -7.59 -22.68
C PRO A 21 12.56 -6.06 -22.83
N ALA A 22 11.79 -5.59 -23.82
CA ALA A 22 11.58 -4.16 -24.07
C ALA A 22 10.69 -3.50 -23.01
N THR A 23 9.69 -4.21 -22.46
CA THR A 23 8.74 -3.64 -21.48
C THR A 23 9.09 -3.96 -20.03
N ALA A 24 9.88 -5.01 -19.77
CA ALA A 24 10.24 -5.43 -18.42
C ALA A 24 10.87 -4.32 -17.55
N PRO A 25 11.78 -3.46 -18.06
CA PRO A 25 12.32 -2.34 -17.26
C PRO A 25 11.25 -1.33 -16.85
N ALA A 26 10.29 -1.03 -17.73
CA ALA A 26 9.21 -0.08 -17.45
C ALA A 26 8.23 -0.65 -16.42
N VAL A 27 7.87 -1.93 -16.55
CA VAL A 27 6.99 -2.62 -15.58
C VAL A 27 7.65 -2.68 -14.20
N PHE A 28 8.91 -3.09 -14.14
CA PHE A 28 9.65 -3.15 -12.87
C PHE A 28 9.86 -1.76 -12.25
N GLY A 29 10.28 -0.78 -13.06
CA GLY A 29 10.48 0.60 -12.62
C GLY A 29 9.19 1.25 -12.12
N GLY A 30 8.06 1.04 -12.80
CA GLY A 30 6.75 1.51 -12.36
C GLY A 30 6.29 0.85 -11.06
N GLY A 31 6.51 -0.46 -10.92
CA GLY A 31 6.24 -1.18 -9.68
C GLY A 31 7.08 -0.67 -8.50
N LEU A 32 8.38 -0.43 -8.73
CA LEU A 32 9.29 0.11 -7.73
C LEU A 32 8.90 1.54 -7.32
N LEU A 33 8.54 2.39 -8.28
CA LEU A 33 8.00 3.72 -8.00
C LEU A 33 6.72 3.62 -7.15
N GLY A 34 5.82 2.70 -7.48
CA GLY A 34 4.63 2.39 -6.69
C GLY A 34 4.95 2.02 -5.24
N TYR A 35 5.96 1.18 -5.02
CA TYR A 35 6.44 0.81 -3.69
C TYR A 35 6.98 2.03 -2.92
N VAL A 36 7.80 2.88 -3.54
CA VAL A 36 8.32 4.08 -2.89
C VAL A 36 7.18 5.03 -2.51
N MET A 37 6.20 5.23 -3.40
CA MET A 37 5.02 6.03 -3.09
C MET A 37 4.22 5.44 -1.93
N TYR A 38 4.09 4.11 -1.86
CA TYR A 38 3.45 3.41 -0.75
C TYR A 38 4.17 3.70 0.58
N ASP A 39 5.50 3.54 0.65
CA ASP A 39 6.27 3.77 1.88
C ASP A 39 6.23 5.23 2.32
N CYS A 40 6.37 6.16 1.38
CA CYS A 40 6.27 7.59 1.66
C CYS A 40 4.86 7.96 2.17
N THR A 41 3.82 7.40 1.57
CA THR A 41 2.44 7.59 2.04
C THR A 41 2.29 7.04 3.44
N HIS A 42 2.73 5.81 3.69
CA HIS A 42 2.67 5.17 5.00
C HIS A 42 3.33 6.04 6.09
N TYR A 43 4.55 6.51 5.82
CA TYR A 43 5.27 7.41 6.71
C TYR A 43 4.50 8.71 6.97
N TYR A 44 3.95 9.33 5.91
CA TYR A 44 3.16 10.55 6.02
C TYR A 44 1.86 10.35 6.80
N LEU A 45 1.18 9.21 6.66
CA LEU A 45 -0.04 8.92 7.43
C LEU A 45 0.26 8.81 8.93
N HIS A 46 1.38 8.23 9.32
CA HIS A 46 1.80 8.19 10.73
C HIS A 46 2.23 9.56 11.26
N HIS A 47 3.17 10.23 10.59
CA HIS A 47 3.90 11.36 11.16
C HIS A 47 3.41 12.73 10.67
N GLY A 48 2.73 12.78 9.54
CA GLY A 48 2.22 14.01 8.95
C GLY A 48 0.91 14.49 9.56
N GLN A 49 0.53 15.72 9.20
CA GLN A 49 -0.76 16.33 9.51
C GLN A 49 -1.50 16.65 8.20
N PRO A 50 -2.25 15.69 7.62
CA PRO A 50 -2.99 15.90 6.39
C PRO A 50 -4.00 17.03 6.49
N LYS A 51 -3.94 17.99 5.56
CA LYS A 51 -4.84 19.14 5.51
C LYS A 51 -6.02 18.97 4.55
N THR A 52 -5.87 18.09 3.56
CA THR A 52 -6.90 17.81 2.56
C THR A 52 -7.66 16.53 2.90
N GLU A 53 -8.89 16.42 2.39
CA GLU A 53 -9.83 15.37 2.78
C GLU A 53 -9.31 13.96 2.51
N VAL A 54 -8.78 13.70 1.30
CA VAL A 54 -8.31 12.37 0.89
C VAL A 54 -7.24 11.79 1.82
N PRO A 55 -6.07 12.43 2.04
CA PRO A 55 -5.06 11.90 2.93
C PRO A 55 -5.48 11.91 4.40
N ARG A 56 -6.42 12.78 4.80
CA ARG A 56 -7.01 12.74 6.15
C ARG A 56 -7.87 11.49 6.34
N ASN A 57 -8.67 11.12 5.34
CA ASN A 57 -9.47 9.90 5.35
C ASN A 57 -8.58 8.65 5.33
N LEU A 58 -7.51 8.64 4.53
CA LEU A 58 -6.50 7.57 4.55
C LEU A 58 -5.80 7.47 5.90
N LYS A 59 -5.45 8.59 6.54
CA LYS A 59 -4.87 8.58 7.89
C LYS A 59 -5.83 7.96 8.89
N LYS A 60 -7.10 8.38 8.91
CA LYS A 60 -8.11 7.78 9.78
C LYS A 60 -8.24 6.27 9.56
N TYR A 61 -8.33 5.85 8.29
CA TYR A 61 -8.42 4.45 7.90
C TYR A 61 -7.23 3.63 8.41
N HIS A 62 -6.01 4.11 8.17
CA HIS A 62 -4.77 3.46 8.59
C HIS A 62 -4.59 3.40 10.10
N LEU A 63 -4.95 4.48 10.81
CA LEU A 63 -4.90 4.47 12.28
C LEU A 63 -5.96 3.54 12.89
N ASN A 64 -7.13 3.40 12.25
CA ASN A 64 -8.13 2.41 12.68
C ASN A 64 -7.61 0.98 12.52
N HIS A 65 -6.87 0.67 11.45
CA HIS A 65 -6.17 -0.61 11.33
C HIS A 65 -5.24 -0.84 12.52
N HIS A 66 -4.34 0.11 12.83
CA HIS A 66 -3.38 -0.06 13.93
C HIS A 66 -4.01 -0.16 15.32
N PHE A 67 -5.05 0.63 15.60
CA PHE A 67 -5.53 0.83 16.98
C PHE A 67 -6.91 0.26 17.29
N ARG A 68 -7.67 -0.18 16.28
CA ARG A 68 -9.04 -0.68 16.48
C ARG A 68 -9.27 -2.05 15.86
N ILE A 69 -8.92 -2.24 14.58
CA ILE A 69 -9.31 -3.42 13.80
C ILE A 69 -8.11 -3.89 12.96
N GLN A 70 -7.18 -4.60 13.59
CA GLN A 70 -5.91 -5.01 12.97
C GLN A 70 -6.06 -6.13 11.92
N ASP A 71 -7.19 -6.83 11.89
CA ASP A 71 -7.50 -7.89 10.94
C ASP A 71 -8.25 -7.39 9.68
N LYS A 72 -8.43 -6.08 9.54
CA LYS A 72 -9.05 -5.40 8.39
C LYS A 72 -8.25 -4.16 8.01
N GLY A 73 -8.55 -3.57 6.86
CA GLY A 73 -7.98 -2.29 6.44
C GLY A 73 -6.50 -2.34 6.09
N PHE A 74 -6.10 -3.30 5.26
CA PHE A 74 -4.69 -3.53 4.90
C PHE A 74 -4.16 -2.51 3.89
N GLY A 75 -5.04 -1.81 3.18
CA GLY A 75 -4.67 -0.82 2.16
C GLY A 75 -4.16 0.50 2.74
N ILE A 76 -2.96 0.91 2.33
CA ILE A 76 -2.34 2.18 2.76
C ILE A 76 -2.60 3.32 1.77
N THR A 77 -2.38 3.07 0.49
CA THR A 77 -2.54 4.07 -0.58
C THR A 77 -3.99 4.19 -1.06
N SER A 78 -4.78 3.12 -0.91
CA SER A 78 -6.23 3.11 -1.18
C SER A 78 -6.89 1.89 -0.53
N SER A 79 -8.21 1.96 -0.33
CA SER A 79 -9.03 0.82 0.14
C SER A 79 -9.55 -0.09 -0.99
N LEU A 80 -9.03 0.07 -2.21
CA LEU A 80 -9.53 -0.66 -3.38
C LEU A 80 -9.46 -2.18 -3.16
N TRP A 81 -8.28 -2.69 -2.80
CA TRP A 81 -8.07 -4.11 -2.61
C TRP A 81 -8.80 -4.65 -1.37
N ASP A 82 -9.01 -3.81 -0.34
CA ASP A 82 -9.84 -4.21 0.80
C ASP A 82 -11.30 -4.45 0.42
N LYS A 83 -11.83 -3.71 -0.56
CA LYS A 83 -13.17 -3.98 -1.11
C LYS A 83 -13.18 -5.28 -1.92
N VAL A 84 -12.17 -5.49 -2.77
CA VAL A 84 -12.06 -6.69 -3.63
C VAL A 84 -11.98 -7.96 -2.79
N PHE A 85 -11.22 -7.94 -1.70
CA PHE A 85 -10.97 -9.11 -0.86
C PHE A 85 -11.83 -9.20 0.41
N GLY A 86 -12.81 -8.31 0.60
CA GLY A 86 -13.72 -8.36 1.76
C GLY A 86 -13.05 -8.03 3.09
N THR A 87 -12.00 -7.21 3.06
CA THR A 87 -11.24 -6.75 4.24
C THR A 87 -11.48 -5.29 4.58
N LEU A 88 -12.52 -4.67 3.99
CA LEU A 88 -12.94 -3.32 4.34
C LEU A 88 -13.49 -3.27 5.79
N PRO A 89 -13.02 -2.32 6.64
CA PRO A 89 -13.59 -2.08 7.96
C PRO A 89 -15.08 -1.67 7.88
N SER A 90 -15.91 -2.16 8.81
CA SER A 90 -17.32 -1.76 8.87
C SER A 90 -17.49 -0.40 9.54
N SER A 91 -18.48 0.39 9.11
CA SER A 91 -18.77 1.71 9.69
C SER A 91 -19.10 1.68 11.19
N LYS A 92 -19.59 0.55 11.72
CA LYS A 92 -19.85 0.38 13.17
C LYS A 92 -18.58 0.26 13.98
N ALA A 93 -17.52 -0.28 13.40
CA ALA A 93 -16.23 -0.42 14.06
C ALA A 93 -15.42 0.89 14.04
N ASP A 94 -15.77 1.84 13.17
CA ASP A 94 -15.28 3.23 13.21
C ASP A 94 -15.95 4.08 14.32
N ALA A 95 -17.10 3.63 14.84
CA ALA A 95 -17.94 4.39 15.78
C ALA A 95 -17.65 4.10 17.27
N LYS A 96 -16.84 3.09 17.57
CA LYS A 96 -16.40 2.72 18.92
C LYS A 96 -14.94 3.11 19.11
#